data_AF-A0A0S8HYR3-F1
#
_entry.id   AF-A0A0S8HYR3-F1
#
_cell.length_a   1.000
_cell.length_b   1.000
_cell.length_c   1.000
_cell.angle_alpha   90.00
_cell.angle_beta   90.00
_cell.angle_gamma   90.00
#
_symmetry.space_group_name_H-M   'P 1'
#
loop_
_entity.id
_entity.type
_entity.pdbx_description
1 polymer ?
#
loop_
_entity_poly.entity_id
_entity_poly.type
_entity_poly.pdbx_seq_one_letter_code
_entity_poly.pdbx_strand_id
1 'polypeptide(L)'
;MPVEEFRKCAYDLVDWACDYFQSIESYPVLAKTAPGEIKNALPKEAPEKGEKFDSMLKDFKRIIIPGVTHWNHPNFFAYFSITGSIPGILGDFLSTVLNINGMLWKTCPSATELEETVVEWAKKLLGIPAEFFGMITDTASVSTLHALTAAREKCSGLEIRVKGFSRGAD
;
A
#
# COMPACT_ATOMS: atom_id res chain seq x y z
N MET A 1 14.83 -5.84 18.27
CA MET A 1 15.98 -5.83 17.36
C MET A 1 16.73 -4.51 17.57
N PRO A 2 18.01 -4.52 17.96
CA PRO A 2 18.84 -3.32 18.02
C PRO A 2 19.10 -2.72 16.63
N VAL A 3 19.42 -1.42 16.56
CA VAL A 3 19.59 -0.69 15.28
C VAL A 3 20.70 -1.27 14.40
N GLU A 4 21.81 -1.74 14.97
CA GLU A 4 22.88 -2.37 14.18
C GLU A 4 22.47 -3.74 13.62
N GLU A 5 21.61 -4.48 14.33
CA GLU A 5 21.01 -5.71 13.79
C GLU A 5 20.04 -5.36 12.66
N PHE A 6 19.25 -4.30 12.81
CA PHE A 6 18.38 -3.79 11.74
C PHE A 6 19.17 -3.40 10.48
N ARG A 7 20.30 -2.69 10.62
CA ARG A 7 21.15 -2.32 9.48
C ARG A 7 21.53 -3.53 8.65
N LYS A 8 21.99 -4.60 9.30
CA LYS A 8 22.35 -5.85 8.63
C LYS A 8 21.14 -6.48 7.93
N CYS A 9 20.03 -6.64 8.64
CA CYS A 9 18.81 -7.24 8.07
C CYS A 9 18.25 -6.41 6.89
N ALA A 10 18.33 -5.09 6.97
CA ALA A 10 17.92 -4.20 5.89
C ALA A 10 18.80 -4.35 4.65
N TYR A 11 20.12 -4.51 4.81
CA TYR A 11 21.01 -4.81 3.68
C TYR A 11 20.70 -6.17 3.06
N ASP A 12 20.43 -7.20 3.86
CA ASP A 12 20.04 -8.52 3.33
C ASP A 12 18.73 -8.44 2.50
N LEU A 13 17.79 -7.58 2.89
CA LEU A 13 16.56 -7.32 2.12
C LEU A 13 16.83 -6.51 0.84
N VAL A 14 17.73 -5.52 0.90
CA VAL A 14 18.12 -4.74 -0.28
C VAL A 14 18.80 -5.63 -1.31
N ASP A 15 19.73 -6.49 -0.89
CA ASP A 15 20.41 -7.45 -1.77
C ASP A 15 19.39 -8.39 -2.40
N TRP A 16 18.46 -8.93 -1.61
CA TRP A 16 17.38 -9.76 -2.14
C TRP A 16 16.46 -9.01 -3.12
N ALA A 17 16.12 -7.75 -2.85
CA ALA A 17 15.28 -6.95 -3.75
C ALA A 17 15.98 -6.69 -5.09
N CYS A 18 17.28 -6.39 -5.06
CA CYS A 18 18.11 -6.27 -6.26
C CYS A 18 18.08 -7.55 -7.10
N ASP A 19 18.35 -8.71 -6.46
CA ASP A 19 18.29 -10.01 -7.12
C ASP A 19 16.90 -10.26 -7.71
N TYR A 20 15.84 -9.97 -6.96
CA TYR A 20 14.46 -10.13 -7.39
C TYR A 20 14.13 -9.29 -8.64
N PHE A 21 14.53 -8.01 -8.66
CA PHE A 21 14.29 -7.15 -9.83
C PHE A 21 15.08 -7.60 -11.06
N GLN A 22 16.32 -8.06 -10.88
CA GLN A 22 17.16 -8.54 -11.98
C GLN A 22 16.70 -9.88 -12.54
N SER A 23 16.06 -10.71 -11.70
CA SER A 23 15.70 -12.09 -12.05
C SER A 23 14.19 -12.35 -12.04
N ILE A 24 13.35 -11.30 -12.08
CA ILE A 24 11.90 -11.45 -11.98
C ILE A 24 11.32 -12.40 -13.04
N GLU A 25 11.92 -12.42 -14.24
CA GLU A 25 11.55 -13.30 -15.35
C GLU A 25 11.81 -14.80 -15.09
N SER A 26 12.61 -15.13 -14.07
CA SER A 26 12.84 -16.51 -13.64
C SER A 26 11.68 -17.08 -12.81
N TYR A 27 10.81 -16.22 -12.29
CA TYR A 27 9.64 -16.62 -11.51
C TYR A 27 8.45 -16.91 -12.43
N PRO A 28 7.55 -17.85 -12.07
CA PRO A 28 6.30 -18.01 -12.80
C PRO A 28 5.43 -16.75 -12.62
N VAL A 29 4.72 -16.32 -13.67
CA VAL A 29 3.84 -15.14 -13.61
C VAL A 29 2.77 -15.29 -12.52
N LEU A 30 2.09 -16.43 -12.48
CA LEU A 30 1.05 -16.76 -11.50
C LEU A 30 1.60 -17.72 -10.44
N ALA A 31 1.09 -17.57 -9.22
CA ALA A 31 1.33 -18.52 -8.14
C ALA A 31 0.97 -19.96 -8.56
N LYS A 32 1.80 -20.93 -8.16
CA LYS A 32 1.61 -22.35 -8.46
C LYS A 32 1.19 -23.13 -7.21
N THR A 33 0.19 -22.62 -6.49
CA THR A 33 -0.27 -23.19 -5.21
C THR A 33 -1.78 -23.35 -5.18
N ALA A 34 -2.26 -24.30 -4.37
CA ALA A 34 -3.68 -24.49 -4.13
C ALA A 34 -4.19 -23.58 -2.98
N PRO A 35 -5.49 -23.21 -2.96
CA PRO A 35 -6.08 -22.50 -1.82
C PRO A 35 -5.82 -23.24 -0.50
N GLY A 36 -5.25 -22.52 0.47
CA GLY A 36 -4.91 -23.06 1.79
C GLY A 36 -3.50 -23.66 1.92
N GLU A 37 -2.78 -23.90 0.83
CA GLU A 37 -1.43 -24.49 0.86
C GLU A 37 -0.44 -23.65 1.68
N ILE A 38 -0.37 -22.35 1.40
CA ILE A 38 0.48 -21.40 2.14
C ILE A 38 0.12 -21.36 3.63
N LYS A 39 -1.18 -21.31 3.94
CA LYS A 39 -1.67 -21.30 5.32
C LYS A 39 -1.25 -22.57 6.07
N ASN A 40 -1.36 -23.73 5.41
CA ASN A 40 -1.03 -25.03 6.01
C ASN A 40 0.48 -25.26 6.16
N ALA A 41 1.30 -24.53 5.41
CA ALA A 41 2.75 -24.56 5.54
C ALA A 41 3.28 -23.71 6.71
N LEU A 42 2.46 -22.82 7.27
CA LEU A 42 2.81 -21.99 8.43
C LEU A 42 2.46 -22.69 9.76
N PRO A 43 3.12 -22.31 10.87
CA PRO A 43 2.72 -22.76 12.21
C PRO A 43 1.25 -22.45 12.50
N LYS A 44 0.59 -23.33 13.26
CA LYS A 44 -0.82 -23.15 13.64
C LYS A 44 -1.04 -22.00 14.63
N GLU A 45 0.00 -21.66 15.38
CA GLU A 45 0.00 -20.62 16.41
C GLU A 45 1.21 -19.72 16.23
N ALA A 46 1.08 -18.46 16.63
CA ALA A 46 2.19 -17.52 16.61
C ALA A 46 3.26 -17.93 17.63
N PRO A 47 4.55 -17.73 17.34
CA PRO A 47 5.61 -18.09 18.28
C PRO A 47 5.56 -17.17 19.51
N GLU A 48 5.62 -17.75 20.72
CA GLU A 48 5.66 -16.99 21.98
C GLU A 48 6.98 -16.21 22.16
N LYS A 49 8.02 -16.60 21.43
CA LYS A 49 9.36 -15.99 21.47
C LYS A 49 9.79 -15.59 20.08
N GLY A 50 10.49 -14.46 19.99
CA GLY A 50 11.02 -13.98 18.71
C GLY A 50 11.99 -14.96 18.07
N GLU A 51 11.97 -15.00 16.74
CA GLU A 51 12.89 -15.78 15.92
C GLU A 51 13.93 -14.88 15.25
N LYS A 52 15.02 -15.50 14.78
CA LYS A 52 16.06 -14.78 14.03
C LYS A 52 15.50 -14.33 12.68
N PHE A 53 15.86 -13.12 12.27
CA PHE A 53 15.45 -12.57 10.97
C PHE A 53 15.83 -13.49 9.80
N ASP A 54 17.04 -14.05 9.80
CA ASP A 54 17.50 -15.00 8.78
C ASP A 54 16.59 -16.23 8.64
N SER A 55 15.98 -16.70 9.74
CA SER A 55 15.02 -17.80 9.71
C SER A 55 13.72 -17.35 9.04
N MET A 56 13.20 -16.17 9.40
CA MET A 56 12.01 -15.60 8.78
C MET A 56 12.21 -15.33 7.28
N LEU A 57 13.38 -14.83 6.88
CA LEU A 57 13.69 -14.58 5.47
C LEU A 57 13.80 -15.88 4.66
N LYS A 58 14.32 -16.97 5.26
CA LYS A 58 14.31 -18.30 4.65
C LYS A 58 12.88 -18.81 4.45
N ASP A 59 12.02 -18.65 5.45
CA ASP A 59 10.62 -19.05 5.34
C ASP A 59 9.84 -18.20 4.35
N PHE A 60 10.11 -16.89 4.28
CA PHE A 60 9.57 -16.04 3.23
C PHE A 60 9.92 -16.57 1.83
N LYS A 61 11.21 -16.87 1.58
CA LYS A 61 11.66 -17.41 0.28
C LYS A 61 11.09 -18.80 -0.01
N ARG A 62 10.96 -19.67 1.00
CA ARG A 62 10.53 -21.07 0.84
C ARG A 62 9.01 -21.23 0.77
N ILE A 63 8.27 -20.49 1.58
CA ILE A 63 6.83 -20.66 1.79
C ILE A 63 6.06 -19.58 1.04
N ILE A 64 6.44 -18.31 1.18
CA ILE A 64 5.64 -17.20 0.65
C ILE A 64 5.86 -16.99 -0.85
N ILE A 65 7.12 -16.91 -1.30
CA ILE A 65 7.45 -16.63 -2.71
C ILE A 65 6.76 -17.57 -3.72
N PRO A 66 6.69 -18.91 -3.52
CA PRO A 66 5.96 -19.79 -4.45
C PRO A 66 4.47 -19.48 -4.59
N GLY A 67 3.87 -18.85 -3.57
CA GLY A 67 2.49 -18.40 -3.55
C GLY A 67 2.26 -16.98 -4.08
N VAL A 68 3.31 -16.29 -4.53
CA VAL A 68 3.20 -14.93 -5.07
C VAL A 68 2.80 -14.97 -6.54
N THR A 69 1.79 -14.20 -6.91
CA THR A 69 1.57 -13.79 -8.30
C THR A 69 2.43 -12.56 -8.55
N HIS A 70 3.34 -12.65 -9.53
CA HIS A 70 4.36 -11.63 -9.77
C HIS A 70 3.81 -10.52 -10.68
N TRP A 71 3.09 -9.56 -10.10
CA TRP A 71 2.47 -8.44 -10.83
C TRP A 71 3.45 -7.57 -11.62
N ASN A 72 4.71 -7.47 -11.18
CA ASN A 72 5.77 -6.73 -11.88
C ASN A 72 6.43 -7.54 -13.01
N HIS A 73 6.06 -8.80 -13.21
CA HIS A 73 6.65 -9.65 -14.24
C HIS A 73 6.27 -9.11 -15.63
N PRO A 74 7.19 -9.01 -16.61
CA PRO A 74 6.91 -8.41 -17.93
C PRO A 74 5.81 -9.15 -18.72
N ASN A 75 5.66 -10.46 -18.50
CA ASN A 75 4.56 -11.28 -19.05
C ASN A 75 3.24 -11.26 -18.23
N PHE A 76 3.07 -10.40 -17.22
CA PHE A 76 1.80 -10.24 -16.51
C PHE A 76 0.90 -9.23 -17.25
N PHE A 77 -0.15 -9.71 -17.91
CA PHE A 77 -1.08 -8.90 -18.70
C PHE A 77 -2.53 -8.91 -18.19
N ALA A 78 -2.75 -9.29 -16.93
CA ALA A 78 -4.07 -9.30 -16.32
C ALA A 78 -4.39 -7.97 -15.61
N TYR A 79 -5.67 -7.65 -15.46
CA TYR A 79 -6.17 -6.47 -14.74
C TYR A 79 -5.59 -5.14 -15.25
N PHE A 80 -5.12 -4.29 -14.34
CA PHE A 80 -4.37 -3.06 -14.61
C PHE A 80 -2.97 -3.20 -14.00
N SER A 81 -1.99 -2.54 -14.62
CA SER A 81 -0.62 -2.53 -14.12
C SER A 81 -0.52 -1.95 -12.72
N ILE A 82 0.41 -2.48 -11.92
CA ILE A 82 0.78 -1.86 -10.65
C ILE A 82 1.80 -0.73 -10.89
N THR A 83 1.72 0.33 -10.10
CA THR A 83 2.56 1.53 -10.25
C THR A 83 3.80 1.51 -9.34
N GLY A 84 4.23 0.33 -8.91
CA GLY A 84 5.43 0.17 -8.08
C GLY A 84 6.67 0.61 -8.86
N SER A 85 7.45 1.53 -8.28
CA SER A 85 8.71 1.99 -8.85
C SER A 85 9.82 1.94 -7.80
N ILE A 86 11.07 1.77 -8.21
CA ILE A 86 12.22 1.76 -7.30
C ILE A 86 12.27 3.03 -6.43
N PRO A 87 12.09 4.26 -6.98
CA PRO A 87 12.00 5.46 -6.14
C PRO A 87 10.81 5.43 -5.16
N GLY A 88 9.67 4.90 -5.57
CA GLY A 88 8.50 4.74 -4.69
C GLY A 88 8.77 3.82 -3.50
N ILE A 89 9.47 2.71 -3.71
CA ILE A 89 9.88 1.78 -2.64
C ILE A 89 10.80 2.48 -1.64
N LEU A 90 11.76 3.27 -2.11
CA LEU A 90 12.64 4.05 -1.23
C LEU A 90 11.89 5.13 -0.44
N GLY A 91 10.91 5.78 -1.08
CA GLY A 91 10.02 6.73 -0.42
C GLY A 91 9.18 6.08 0.68
N ASP A 92 8.63 4.89 0.42
CA ASP A 92 7.87 4.11 1.40
C ASP A 92 8.75 3.65 2.57
N PHE A 93 9.98 3.21 2.29
CA PHE A 93 10.96 2.88 3.33
C PHE A 93 11.24 4.09 4.25
N LEU A 94 11.47 5.27 3.67
CA LEU A 94 11.66 6.49 4.44
C LEU A 94 10.43 6.83 5.30
N SER A 95 9.24 6.75 4.72
CA SER A 95 7.97 7.01 5.42
C SER A 95 7.76 6.03 6.58
N THR A 96 8.05 4.74 6.36
CA THR A 96 7.98 3.67 7.36
C THR A 96 8.96 3.88 8.51
N VAL A 97 10.19 4.33 8.23
CA VAL A 97 11.19 4.66 9.27
C VAL A 97 10.73 5.82 10.15
N LEU A 98 10.10 6.83 9.55
CA LEU A 98 9.58 7.99 10.30
C LEU A 98 8.30 7.65 11.09
N ASN A 99 7.47 6.73 10.58
CA ASN A 99 6.24 6.23 11.21
C ASN A 99 5.35 7.33 11.80
N ILE A 100 5.11 8.37 10.99
CA ILE A 100 4.42 9.60 11.40
C ILE A 100 2.89 9.47 11.32
N ASN A 101 2.19 10.32 12.05
CA ASN A 101 0.74 10.48 11.94
C ASN A 101 0.38 11.91 11.53
N GLY A 102 -0.19 12.06 10.32
CA GLY A 102 -0.56 13.35 9.71
C GLY A 102 -2.02 13.76 9.92
N MET A 103 -2.67 13.38 11.03
CA MET A 103 -4.11 13.63 11.23
C MET A 103 -4.50 15.11 11.22
N LEU A 104 -3.61 15.99 11.69
CA LEU A 104 -3.77 17.45 11.65
C LEU A 104 -2.42 18.06 11.30
N TRP A 105 -2.41 19.28 10.74
CA TRP A 105 -1.16 19.96 10.40
C TRP A 105 -0.15 19.98 11.57
N LYS A 106 -0.61 20.23 12.80
CA LYS A 106 0.26 20.26 14.00
C LYS A 106 0.91 18.91 14.33
N THR A 107 0.32 17.78 13.92
CA THR A 107 0.88 16.44 14.22
C THR A 107 1.99 16.05 13.25
N CYS A 108 1.99 16.58 12.02
CA CYS A 108 3.14 16.52 11.12
C CYS A 108 3.05 17.59 10.01
N PRO A 109 3.63 18.79 10.23
CA PRO A 109 3.58 19.87 9.25
C PRO A 109 4.17 19.47 7.89
N SER A 110 5.35 18.83 7.92
CA SER A 110 6.07 18.42 6.72
C SER A 110 5.28 17.42 5.88
N ALA A 111 4.52 16.51 6.48
CA ALA A 111 3.70 15.57 5.72
C ALA A 111 2.53 16.28 5.02
N THR A 112 1.87 17.19 5.74
CA THR A 112 0.75 17.97 5.18
C THR A 112 1.21 18.85 4.03
N GLU A 113 2.25 19.66 4.24
CA GLU A 113 2.73 20.61 3.24
C GLU A 113 3.39 19.92 2.04
N LEU A 114 4.07 18.80 2.25
CA LEU A 114 4.62 18.00 1.15
C LEU A 114 3.51 17.38 0.31
N GLU A 115 2.45 16.85 0.93
CA GLU A 115 1.28 16.34 0.20
C GLU A 115 0.63 17.43 -0.64
N GLU A 116 0.33 18.59 -0.04
CA GLU A 116 -0.26 19.73 -0.74
C GLU A 116 0.60 20.15 -1.95
N THR A 117 1.91 20.21 -1.77
CA THR A 117 2.86 20.58 -2.83
C THR A 117 2.87 19.56 -3.97
N VAL A 118 2.96 18.26 -3.65
CA VAL A 118 3.01 17.18 -4.64
C VAL A 118 1.68 17.03 -5.39
N VAL A 119 0.54 17.18 -4.70
CA VAL A 119 -0.78 17.21 -5.31
C VAL A 119 -0.90 18.38 -6.28
N GLU A 120 -0.40 19.56 -5.91
CA GLU A 120 -0.40 20.72 -6.78
C GLU A 120 0.48 20.50 -8.03
N TRP A 121 1.62 19.82 -7.89
CA TRP A 121 2.43 19.40 -9.04
C TRP A 121 1.67 18.42 -9.94
N ALA A 122 1.02 17.41 -9.36
CA ALA A 122 0.23 16.43 -10.11
C ALA A 122 -0.93 17.09 -10.87
N LYS A 123 -1.66 18.02 -10.24
CA LYS A 123 -2.71 18.82 -10.89
C LYS A 123 -2.17 19.55 -12.12
N LYS A 124 -1.04 20.23 -12.00
CA LYS A 124 -0.41 20.96 -13.11
C LYS A 124 0.01 20.02 -14.24
N LEU A 125 0.61 18.88 -13.92
CA LEU A 125 1.02 17.86 -14.90
C LEU A 125 -0.18 17.28 -15.66
N LEU A 126 -1.33 17.15 -15.01
CA LEU A 126 -2.57 16.65 -15.60
C LEU A 126 -3.42 17.74 -16.29
N GLY A 127 -2.99 19.01 -16.24
CA GLY A 127 -3.77 20.13 -16.78
C GLY A 127 -5.08 20.41 -16.03
N ILE A 128 -5.16 20.03 -14.76
CA ILE A 128 -6.33 20.28 -13.91
C ILE A 128 -6.39 21.78 -13.57
N PRO A 129 -7.56 22.45 -13.70
CA PRO A 129 -7.70 23.87 -13.38
C PRO A 129 -7.33 24.21 -11.92
N ALA A 130 -6.82 25.42 -11.71
CA ALA A 130 -6.23 25.84 -10.43
C ALA A 130 -7.26 25.92 -9.29
N GLU A 131 -8.54 26.12 -9.60
CA GLU A 131 -9.64 26.21 -8.65
C GLU A 131 -9.97 24.89 -7.94
N PHE A 132 -9.52 23.75 -8.48
CA PHE A 132 -9.66 22.46 -7.80
C PHE A 132 -8.64 22.32 -6.68
N PHE A 133 -8.98 21.61 -5.62
CA PHE A 133 -8.02 21.10 -4.64
C PHE A 133 -8.00 19.58 -4.69
N GLY A 134 -6.97 18.96 -4.12
CA GLY A 134 -6.86 17.52 -4.04
C GLY A 134 -6.23 17.08 -2.73
N MET A 135 -6.28 15.78 -2.48
CA MET A 135 -5.61 15.10 -1.38
C MET A 135 -5.24 13.69 -1.85
N ILE A 136 -4.26 13.08 -1.21
CA ILE A 136 -3.89 11.69 -1.49
C ILE A 136 -4.85 10.77 -0.73
N THR A 137 -5.40 9.78 -1.42
CA THR A 137 -6.20 8.70 -0.82
C THR A 137 -5.60 7.35 -1.16
N ASP A 138 -5.87 6.34 -0.33
CA ASP A 138 -5.36 4.98 -0.52
C ASP A 138 -5.81 4.31 -1.84
N THR A 139 -7.04 4.59 -2.27
CA THR A 139 -7.67 3.96 -3.44
C THR A 139 -8.67 4.90 -4.12
N ALA A 140 -8.91 4.67 -5.42
CA ALA A 140 -9.96 5.35 -6.17
C ALA A 140 -11.37 5.08 -5.60
N SER A 141 -11.58 3.92 -4.95
CA SER A 141 -12.84 3.58 -4.30
C SER A 141 -13.13 4.51 -3.10
N VAL A 142 -12.12 4.81 -2.28
CA VAL A 142 -12.26 5.76 -1.17
C VAL A 142 -12.48 7.18 -1.69
N SER A 143 -11.76 7.61 -2.74
CA SER A 143 -12.02 8.92 -3.37
C SER A 143 -13.48 9.02 -3.88
N THR A 144 -13.99 7.94 -4.49
CA THR A 144 -15.37 7.86 -4.97
C THR A 144 -16.37 7.92 -3.82
N LEU A 145 -16.10 7.21 -2.72
CA LEU A 145 -16.94 7.26 -1.53
C LEU A 145 -16.99 8.66 -0.92
N HIS A 146 -15.87 9.37 -0.85
CA HIS A 146 -15.82 10.77 -0.40
C HIS A 146 -16.66 11.67 -1.32
N ALA A 147 -16.51 11.53 -2.64
CA ALA A 147 -17.27 12.31 -3.61
C ALA A 147 -18.79 12.07 -3.48
N LEU A 148 -19.22 10.80 -3.37
CA LEU A 148 -20.63 10.45 -3.17
C LEU A 148 -21.16 10.97 -1.83
N THR A 149 -20.37 10.90 -0.77
CA THR A 149 -20.76 11.40 0.55
C THR A 149 -20.92 12.92 0.52
N ALA A 150 -19.98 13.66 -0.07
CA ALA A 150 -20.08 15.10 -0.23
C ALA A 150 -21.27 15.51 -1.10
N ALA A 151 -21.51 14.81 -2.21
CA ALA A 151 -22.67 15.03 -3.07
C ALA A 151 -23.99 14.81 -2.33
N ARG A 152 -24.08 13.72 -1.55
CA ARG A 152 -25.26 13.41 -0.71
C ARG A 152 -25.55 14.51 0.30
N GLU A 153 -24.53 15.03 1.00
CA GLU A 153 -24.72 16.12 1.97
C GLU A 153 -25.04 17.46 1.31
N LYS A 154 -24.57 17.69 0.07
CA LYS A 154 -24.89 18.89 -0.71
C LYS A 154 -26.33 18.89 -1.24
N CYS A 155 -26.90 17.72 -1.53
CA CYS A 155 -28.29 17.59 -1.95
C CYS A 155 -29.24 17.98 -0.80
N SER A 156 -29.91 19.13 -0.94
CA SER A 156 -30.88 19.61 0.04
C SER A 156 -32.07 18.67 0.17
N GLY A 157 -32.59 18.53 1.40
CA GLY A 157 -33.82 17.77 1.68
C GLY A 157 -33.63 16.30 2.05
N LEU A 158 -32.42 15.74 1.97
CA LEU A 158 -32.19 14.34 2.37
C LEU A 158 -32.02 14.18 3.89
N GLU A 159 -31.37 15.13 4.58
CA GLU A 159 -31.13 15.14 6.03
C GLU A 159 -30.61 13.80 6.61
N ILE A 160 -29.95 12.98 5.79
CA ILE A 160 -29.61 11.58 6.11
C ILE A 160 -28.74 11.47 7.36
N ARG A 161 -27.83 12.43 7.58
CA ARG A 161 -27.01 12.47 8.79
C ARG A 161 -27.85 12.59 10.08
N VAL A 162 -28.97 13.30 10.02
CA VAL A 162 -29.79 13.63 11.20
C VAL A 162 -30.97 12.65 11.32
N LYS A 163 -31.64 12.35 10.21
CA LYS A 163 -32.87 11.54 10.19
C LYS A 163 -32.63 10.07 9.85
N GLY A 164 -31.42 9.70 9.45
CA GLY A 164 -31.13 8.39 8.87
C GLY A 164 -31.71 8.26 7.46
N PHE A 165 -31.39 7.15 6.80
CA PHE A 165 -31.98 6.80 5.51
C PHE A 165 -33.13 5.82 5.73
N SER A 166 -34.34 6.32 5.97
CA SER A 166 -35.53 5.47 5.87
C SER A 166 -35.85 5.27 4.39
N ARG A 167 -35.75 4.03 3.89
CA ARG A 167 -36.53 3.66 2.70
C ARG A 167 -37.98 3.97 3.05
N GLY A 168 -38.66 4.76 2.22
CA GLY A 168 -40.11 4.91 2.34
C GLY A 168 -40.72 3.53 2.51
N ALA A 169 -41.34 3.30 3.66
CA ALA A 169 -42.23 2.18 3.84
C ALA A 169 -43.53 2.58 3.15
N ASP A 170 -43.54 2.38 1.84
CA ASP A 170 -44.76 2.29 1.03
C ASP A 170 -44.92 0.83 0.60
#